data_AF-S4YTP6-F1
#
_entry.id   AF-S4YTP6-F1
#
_cell.length_a   1.000
_cell.length_b   1.000
_cell.length_c   1.000
_cell.angle_alpha   90.00
_cell.angle_beta   90.00
_cell.angle_gamma   90.00
#
_symmetry.space_group_name_H-M   'P 1'
#
loop_
_entity.id
_entity.type
_entity.pdbx_description
1 polymer ?
#
loop_
_entity_poly.entity_id
_entity_poly.type
_entity_poly.pdbx_seq_one_letter_code
_entity_poly.pdbx_strand_id
1 'polypeptide(L)'
;MSESTVVIRVDEELKIAFASAAKAADRTASQLLRDFMRDFVSRQTHQKEYEQWLQEKVDLSRKALNEGKITDNEAVEAYFAERRSKLIR
;
A
#
# COMPACT_ATOMS: atom_id res chain seq x y z
N MET A 1 12.28 -10.31 22.27
CA MET A 1 11.06 -9.62 21.82
C MET A 1 10.63 -8.69 22.95
N SER A 2 10.66 -7.39 22.74
CA SER A 2 10.19 -6.42 23.75
C SER A 2 8.67 -6.46 23.79
N GLU A 3 8.09 -6.91 24.91
CA GLU A 3 6.65 -6.72 25.14
C GLU A 3 6.39 -5.24 25.43
N SER A 4 5.29 -4.72 24.90
CA SER A 4 4.88 -3.33 25.10
C SER A 4 3.36 -3.29 25.28
N THR A 5 2.91 -2.59 26.31
CA THR A 5 1.49 -2.51 26.68
C THR A 5 0.91 -1.17 26.24
N VAL A 6 -0.24 -1.22 25.57
CA VAL A 6 -1.02 -0.03 25.19
C VAL A 6 -2.34 -0.05 25.95
N VAL A 7 -2.64 1.04 26.66
CA VAL A 7 -3.92 1.22 27.36
C VAL A 7 -4.76 2.23 26.58
N ILE A 8 -5.97 1.82 26.19
CA ILE A 8 -6.89 2.63 25.39
C ILE A 8 -8.17 2.86 26.21
N ARG A 9 -8.69 4.08 26.20
CA ARG A 9 -10.00 4.40 26.78
C ARG A 9 -11.04 4.32 25.68
N VAL A 10 -12.13 3.60 25.96
CA VAL A 10 -13.28 3.43 25.08
C VAL A 10 -14.55 3.53 25.92
N ASP A 11 -15.67 3.85 25.30
CA ASP A 11 -16.97 3.80 25.96
C ASP A 11 -17.30 2.36 26.38
N GLU A 12 -17.98 2.20 27.52
CA GLU A 12 -18.26 0.86 28.08
C GLU A 12 -19.17 0.04 27.14
N GLU A 13 -20.12 0.69 26.47
CA GLU A 13 -20.98 0.04 25.47
C GLU A 13 -20.15 -0.53 24.31
N LEU A 14 -19.19 0.25 23.79
CA LEU A 14 -18.32 -0.18 22.71
C LEU A 14 -17.42 -1.35 23.14
N LYS A 15 -16.89 -1.31 24.37
CA LYS A 15 -16.10 -2.40 24.93
C LYS A 15 -16.89 -3.71 25.00
N ILE A 16 -18.14 -3.66 25.48
CA ILE A 16 -19.02 -4.82 25.57
C ILE A 16 -19.34 -5.36 24.17
N ALA A 17 -19.75 -4.48 23.25
CA ALA A 17 -20.08 -4.86 21.88
C ALA A 17 -18.89 -5.50 21.16
N PHE A 18 -17.70 -4.90 21.28
CA PHE A 18 -16.48 -5.41 20.66
C PHE A 18 -16.06 -6.77 21.24
N ALA A 19 -16.13 -6.95 22.57
CA ALA A 19 -15.82 -8.23 23.20
C ALA A 19 -16.80 -9.34 22.76
N SER A 20 -18.08 -9.01 22.65
CA SER A 20 -19.12 -9.94 22.16
C SER A 20 -18.86 -10.35 20.70
N ALA A 21 -18.59 -9.37 19.82
CA ALA A 21 -18.27 -9.63 18.42
C ALA A 21 -16.98 -10.44 18.25
N ALA A 22 -15.94 -10.14 19.03
CA ALA A 22 -14.69 -10.90 19.03
C ALA A 22 -14.93 -12.36 19.41
N LYS A 23 -15.71 -12.60 20.47
CA LYS A 23 -16.08 -13.95 20.92
C LYS A 23 -16.89 -14.71 19.85
N ALA A 24 -17.83 -14.04 19.18
CA ALA A 24 -18.60 -14.64 18.09
C ALA A 24 -17.71 -15.06 16.90
N ALA A 25 -16.59 -14.36 16.70
CA ALA A 25 -15.58 -14.69 15.70
C ALA A 25 -14.51 -15.68 16.19
N ASP A 26 -14.65 -16.24 17.41
CA ASP A 26 -13.67 -17.10 18.08
C ASP A 26 -12.27 -16.46 18.23
N ARG A 27 -12.25 -15.16 18.51
CA ARG A 27 -11.03 -14.35 18.64
C ARG A 27 -11.05 -13.49 19.90
N THR A 28 -9.87 -13.15 20.41
CA THR A 28 -9.75 -12.19 21.51
C THR A 28 -9.74 -10.75 20.99
N ALA A 29 -10.27 -9.82 21.79
CA ALA A 29 -10.22 -8.39 21.50
C ALA A 29 -8.78 -7.91 21.23
N SER A 30 -7.81 -8.39 21.99
CA SER A 30 -6.39 -8.04 21.81
C SER A 30 -5.80 -8.56 20.51
N GLN A 31 -6.24 -9.73 20.00
CA GLN A 31 -5.81 -10.21 18.69
C GLN A 31 -6.33 -9.31 17.58
N LEU A 32 -7.62 -8.95 17.61
CA LEU A 32 -8.23 -8.07 16.62
C LEU A 32 -7.60 -6.67 16.61
N LEU A 33 -7.31 -6.10 17.80
CA LEU A 33 -6.61 -4.83 17.91
C LEU A 33 -5.21 -4.89 17.29
N ARG A 34 -4.44 -5.97 17.54
CA ARG A 34 -3.11 -6.13 16.96
C ARG A 34 -3.16 -6.24 15.44
N ASP A 35 -4.11 -7.00 14.89
CA ASP A 35 -4.29 -7.11 13.45
C ASP A 35 -4.65 -5.77 12.83
N PHE A 36 -5.62 -5.07 13.43
CA PHE A 36 -6.01 -3.74 12.98
C PHE A 36 -4.83 -2.75 12.99
N MET A 37 -4.01 -2.77 14.05
CA MET A 37 -2.82 -1.94 14.13
C MET A 37 -1.81 -2.26 13.01
N ARG A 38 -1.56 -3.54 12.72
CA ARG A 38 -0.68 -3.95 11.62
C ARG A 38 -1.22 -3.49 10.27
N ASP A 39 -2.50 -3.71 10.01
CA ASP A 39 -3.15 -3.31 8.77
C ASP A 39 -3.19 -1.80 8.59
N PHE A 40 -3.39 -1.05 9.68
CA PHE A 40 -3.37 0.41 9.64
C PHE A 40 -1.97 0.94 9.32
N VAL A 41 -0.94 0.43 9.99
CA VAL A 41 0.46 0.83 9.72
C VAL A 41 0.86 0.44 8.30
N SER A 42 0.56 -0.78 7.87
CA SER A 42 0.84 -1.25 6.51
C SER A 42 0.20 -0.33 5.47
N ARG A 43 -1.10 -0.03 5.59
CA ARG A 43 -1.78 0.89 4.66
C ARG A 43 -1.14 2.27 4.61
N GLN A 44 -0.79 2.84 5.77
CA GLN A 44 -0.16 4.15 5.84
C GLN A 44 1.26 4.16 5.25
N THR A 45 2.02 3.10 5.47
CA THR A 45 3.35 2.95 4.87
C THR A 45 3.24 2.80 3.35
N HIS A 46 2.38 1.90 2.85
CA HIS A 46 2.18 1.70 1.42
C HIS A 46 1.70 2.97 0.72
N GLN A 47 0.80 3.73 1.34
CA GLN A 47 0.35 5.00 0.77
C GLN A 47 1.50 6.00 0.66
N LYS A 48 2.31 6.15 1.71
CA LYS A 48 3.46 7.06 1.71
C LYS A 48 4.55 6.62 0.73
N GLU A 49 4.85 5.33 0.69
CA GLU A 49 5.82 4.75 -0.26
C GLU A 49 5.35 4.95 -1.70
N TYR A 50 4.06 4.74 -1.97
CA TYR A 50 3.48 4.97 -3.28
C TYR A 50 3.54 6.45 -3.68
N GLU A 51 3.20 7.37 -2.78
CA GLU A 51 3.28 8.81 -3.00
C GLU A 51 4.73 9.25 -3.28
N GLN A 52 5.70 8.75 -2.51
CA GLN A 52 7.13 9.03 -2.72
C GLN A 52 7.61 8.50 -4.07
N TRP A 53 7.31 7.23 -4.38
CA TRP A 53 7.65 6.62 -5.66
C TRP A 53 7.03 7.39 -6.84
N LEU A 54 5.77 7.80 -6.71
CA LEU A 54 5.07 8.55 -7.74
C LEU A 54 5.74 9.91 -7.98
N GLN A 55 6.10 10.61 -6.91
CA GLN A 55 6.81 11.88 -6.99
C GLN A 55 8.16 11.73 -7.71
N GLU A 56 8.98 10.75 -7.32
CA GLU A 56 10.26 10.44 -7.96
C GLU A 56 10.10 10.12 -9.45
N LYS A 57 9.11 9.29 -9.79
CA LYS A 57 8.80 8.93 -11.18
C LYS A 57 8.41 10.16 -12.01
N VAL A 58 7.58 11.05 -11.45
CA VAL A 58 7.16 12.29 -12.11
C VAL A 58 8.36 13.23 -12.31
N ASP A 59 9.22 13.38 -11.30
CA ASP A 59 10.40 14.24 -11.38
C ASP A 59 11.40 13.73 -12.42
N LEU A 60 11.65 12.42 -12.46
CA LEU A 60 12.44 11.79 -13.52
C LEU A 60 11.85 12.03 -14.91
N SER A 61 10.52 11.92 -15.05
CA SER A 61 9.83 12.15 -16.32
C SER A 61 9.92 13.60 -16.77
N ARG A 62 9.75 14.55 -15.84
CA ARG A 62 9.93 16.00 -16.11
C ARG A 62 11.37 16.32 -16.51
N LYS A 63 12.34 15.73 -15.83
CA LYS A 63 13.76 15.89 -16.18
C LYS A 63 14.07 15.34 -17.58
N ALA A 64 13.56 14.16 -17.91
CA ALA A 64 13.72 13.57 -19.24
C ALA A 64 13.09 14.45 -20.33
N LEU A 65 11.91 15.02 -20.09
CA LEU A 65 11.28 15.98 -21.00
C LEU A 65 12.14 17.22 -21.21
N ASN A 66 12.66 17.82 -20.13
CA ASN A 66 13.54 18.99 -20.20
C ASN A 66 14.86 18.70 -20.94
N GLU A 67 15.36 17.46 -20.84
CA GLU A 67 16.54 16.98 -21.56
C GLU A 67 16.23 16.55 -23.02
N GLY A 68 14.98 16.68 -23.47
CA GLY A 68 14.55 16.29 -24.81
C GLY A 68 14.52 14.77 -25.05
N LYS A 69 14.57 13.96 -23.98
CA LYS A 69 14.48 12.49 -24.03
C LYS A 69 13.01 12.05 -24.19
N ILE A 70 12.39 12.52 -25.26
CA ILE A 70 11.05 12.14 -25.68
C ILE A 70 11.13 11.14 -26.82
N THR A 71 10.15 10.26 -26.90
CA THR A 71 10.02 9.29 -27.99
C THR A 71 8.62 9.39 -28.52
N ASP A 72 8.51 9.38 -29.85
CA ASP A 72 7.20 9.42 -30.49
C ASP A 72 6.41 8.13 -30.22
N ASN A 73 5.09 8.27 -30.14
CA ASN A 73 4.19 7.15 -29.83
C ASN A 73 4.32 6.02 -30.86
N GLU A 74 4.48 6.32 -32.15
CA GLU A 74 4.61 5.30 -33.19
C GLU A 74 5.89 4.47 -33.02
N ALA A 75 6.99 5.12 -32.63
CA ALA A 75 8.26 4.45 -32.36
C ALA A 75 8.17 3.54 -31.11
N VAL A 76 7.45 3.99 -30.08
CA VAL A 76 7.19 3.17 -28.87
C VAL A 76 6.36 1.94 -29.23
N GLU A 77 5.27 2.10 -30.00
CA GLU A 77 4.41 1.00 -30.40
C GLU A 77 5.15 -0.02 -31.28
N ALA A 78 5.96 0.43 -32.24
CA ALA A 78 6.78 -0.44 -33.07
C ALA A 78 7.76 -1.28 -32.22
N TYR A 79 8.46 -0.65 -31.26
CA TYR A 79 9.38 -1.32 -30.36
C TYR A 79 8.68 -2.40 -29.51
N PHE A 80 7.51 -2.09 -28.94
CA PHE A 80 6.78 -3.07 -28.13
C PHE A 80 6.11 -4.17 -28.98
N ALA A 81 5.69 -3.87 -30.20
CA ALA A 81 5.20 -4.88 -31.15
C ALA A 81 6.30 -5.93 -31.47
N GLU A 82 7.53 -5.46 -31.73
CA GLU A 82 8.67 -6.34 -31.98
C GLU A 82 9.05 -7.18 -30.73
N ARG A 83 8.98 -6.59 -29.53
CA ARG A 83 9.20 -7.36 -28.28
C ARG A 83 8.15 -8.45 -28.08
N ARG A 84 6.88 -8.16 -28.35
CA ARG A 84 5.79 -9.14 -28.22
C ARG A 84 5.93 -10.26 -29.24
N SER A 85 6.27 -9.96 -30.49
CA SER A 85 6.47 -11.00 -31.52
C SER A 85 7.61 -11.96 -31.18
N LYS A 86 8.65 -11.47 -30.48
CA LYS A 86 9.77 -12.31 -29.98
C LYS A 86 9.40 -13.20 -28.80
N LEU A 87 8.37 -12.85 -28.02
CA LEU A 87 7.89 -13.64 -26.88
C LEU A 87 6.85 -14.70 -27.28
N ILE A 88 6.19 -14.55 -28.42
CA ILE A 88 5.16 -15.48 -28.94
C ILE A 88 5.81 -16.54 -29.88
N ARG A 89 7.01 -17.03 -29.52
CA ARG A 89 7.72 -18.09 -30.26
C ARG A 89 7.93 -19.30 -29.37
#